data_AF-A0A7U9QZC6-F1
#
_entry.id   AF-A0A7U9QZC6-F1
#
_cell.length_a   1.000
_cell.length_b   1.000
_cell.length_c   1.000
_cell.angle_alpha   90.00
_cell.angle_beta   90.00
_cell.angle_gamma   90.00
#
_symmetry.space_group_name_H-M   'P 1'
#
loop_
_entity.id
_entity.type
_entity.pdbx_description
1 polymer ?
#
loop_
_entity_poly.entity_id
_entity_poly.type
_entity_poly.pdbx_seq_one_letter_code
_entity_poly.pdbx_strand_id
1 'polypeptide(L)'
;MEFNSLIFLLSFPLIVVLYYLLPGRGKTFWIFAASCIFYMCWNYKYIFLLLSATIVTYLAGIGMDKCRSQRQKKCILTACILFSVWILFLFKYFNMFMDTAVALGGLAGISIKKAGLDLLLPVGISFYILKLRT
;
A
#
# COMPACT_ATOMS: atom_id res chain seq x y z
N MET A 1 -10.68 3.11 6.85
CA MET A 1 -12.08 3.00 7.23
C MET A 1 -12.12 1.80 8.14
N GLU A 2 -12.48 1.97 9.40
CA GLU A 2 -12.71 0.80 10.24
C GLU A 2 -13.93 0.04 9.71
N PHE A 3 -13.90 -1.29 9.79
CA PHE A 3 -14.99 -2.15 9.32
C PHE A 3 -16.35 -1.82 9.98
N ASN A 4 -16.33 -1.11 11.11
CA ASN A 4 -17.51 -0.69 11.86
C ASN A 4 -18.08 0.68 11.42
N SER A 5 -17.61 1.25 10.31
CA SER A 5 -18.12 2.53 9.80
C SER A 5 -19.46 2.35 9.06
N LEU A 6 -20.43 3.21 9.36
CA LEU A 6 -21.72 3.29 8.65
C LEU A 6 -21.55 3.44 7.13
N ILE A 7 -20.47 4.10 6.70
CA ILE A 7 -20.13 4.26 5.28
C ILE A 7 -19.87 2.89 4.63
N PHE A 8 -19.16 1.98 5.30
CA PHE A 8 -18.93 0.62 4.76
C PHE A 8 -20.23 -0.17 4.66
N LEU A 9 -21.06 -0.11 5.71
CA LEU A 9 -22.34 -0.83 5.77
C LEU A 9 -23.29 -0.44 4.62
N LEU A 10 -23.30 0.84 4.23
CA LEU A 10 -24.13 1.34 3.12
C LEU A 10 -23.48 1.12 1.75
N SER A 11 -22.16 1.27 1.65
CA SER A 11 -21.43 1.13 0.38
C SER A 11 -21.40 -0.31 -0.12
N PHE A 12 -21.24 -1.27 0.79
CA PHE A 12 -21.10 -2.69 0.44
C PHE A 12 -22.29 -3.27 -0.33
N PRO A 13 -23.54 -3.20 0.16
CA PRO A 13 -24.70 -3.71 -0.58
C PRO A 13 -24.90 -2.98 -1.91
N LEU A 14 -24.61 -1.67 -1.97
CA LEU A 14 -24.68 -0.89 -3.20
C LEU A 14 -23.70 -1.41 -4.27
N ILE A 15 -22.44 -1.65 -3.88
CA ILE A 15 -21.42 -2.23 -4.78
C ILE A 15 -21.84 -3.61 -5.28
N VAL A 16 -22.40 -4.46 -4.40
CA VAL A 16 -22.86 -5.81 -4.75
C VAL A 16 -24.05 -5.76 -5.70
N VAL A 17 -25.05 -4.91 -5.46
CA VAL A 17 -26.20 -4.75 -6.37
C VAL A 17 -25.74 -4.29 -7.75
N LEU A 18 -24.87 -3.28 -7.82
CA LEU A 18 -24.31 -2.79 -9.07
C LEU A 18 -23.46 -3.86 -9.79
N TYR A 19 -22.75 -4.70 -9.03
CA TYR A 19 -22.00 -5.83 -9.59
C TYR A 19 -22.91 -6.86 -10.28
N TYR A 20 -24.07 -7.16 -9.72
CA TYR A 20 -25.04 -8.08 -10.32
C TYR A 20 -25.79 -7.47 -11.51
N LEU A 21 -25.98 -6.15 -11.53
CA LEU A 21 -26.64 -5.43 -12.64
C LEU A 21 -25.76 -5.27 -13.89
N LEU A 22 -24.43 -5.21 -13.73
CA LEU A 22 -23.50 -5.01 -14.84
C LEU A 22 -23.20 -6.31 -15.59
N PRO A 23 -23.37 -6.40 -16.93
CA PRO A 23 -22.97 -7.58 -17.71
C PRO A 23 -21.50 -7.56 -18.15
N GLY A 24 -20.89 -8.75 -18.25
CA GLY A 24 -19.60 -8.95 -18.94
C GLY A 24 -18.37 -8.30 -18.29
N ARG A 25 -17.51 -7.70 -19.12
CA ARG A 25 -16.20 -7.11 -18.73
C ARG A 25 -16.33 -5.87 -17.82
N GLY A 26 -17.51 -5.25 -17.76
CA GLY A 26 -17.79 -4.11 -16.87
C GLY A 26 -17.72 -4.49 -15.39
N LYS A 27 -17.96 -5.76 -15.04
CA LYS A 27 -17.89 -6.27 -13.65
C LYS A 27 -16.49 -6.13 -13.05
N THR A 28 -15.45 -6.50 -13.80
CA THR A 28 -14.07 -6.42 -13.34
C THR A 28 -13.64 -4.97 -13.13
N PHE A 29 -14.02 -4.08 -14.04
CA PHE A 29 -13.75 -2.65 -13.90
C PHE A 29 -14.51 -2.05 -12.72
N TRP A 30 -15.77 -2.46 -12.51
CA TRP A 30 -16.58 -2.02 -11.39
C TRP A 30 -15.98 -2.43 -10.05
N ILE A 31 -15.58 -3.68 -9.88
CA ILE A 31 -14.92 -4.15 -8.65
C ILE A 31 -13.62 -3.38 -8.41
N PHE A 32 -12.82 -3.15 -9.46
CA PHE A 32 -11.60 -2.38 -9.35
C PHE A 32 -11.84 -0.93 -8.94
N ALA A 33 -12.81 -0.26 -9.58
CA ALA A 33 -13.20 1.12 -9.26
C ALA A 33 -13.78 1.23 -7.85
N ALA A 34 -14.65 0.30 -7.45
CA ALA A 34 -15.21 0.24 -6.11
C ALA A 34 -14.12 0.06 -5.04
N SER A 35 -13.16 -0.83 -5.28
CA SER A 35 -11.99 -1.00 -4.40
C SER A 35 -11.17 0.29 -4.28
N CYS A 36 -10.92 0.98 -5.39
CA CYS A 36 -10.20 2.25 -5.41
C CYS A 36 -10.94 3.34 -4.62
N ILE A 37 -12.24 3.54 -4.88
CA ILE A 37 -13.07 4.53 -4.19
C ILE A 37 -13.09 4.24 -2.68
N PHE A 38 -13.29 2.98 -2.30
CA PHE A 38 -13.31 2.58 -0.90
C PHE A 38 -11.98 2.84 -0.19
N TYR A 39 -10.85 2.63 -0.88
CA TYR A 39 -9.53 2.97 -0.37
C TYR A 39 -9.29 4.49 -0.29
N MET A 40 -9.76 5.28 -1.28
CA MET A 40 -9.65 6.74 -1.24
C MET A 40 -10.40 7.33 -0.04
N CYS A 41 -11.60 6.81 0.24
CA CYS A 41 -12.39 7.23 1.39
C CYS A 41 -11.63 7.07 2.71
N TRP A 42 -10.77 6.05 2.84
CA TRP A 42 -9.91 5.91 4.02
C TRP A 42 -8.79 6.94 4.03
N ASN A 43 -7.94 6.96 3.01
CA ASN A 43 -6.86 7.92 2.92
C ASN A 43 -6.36 7.99 1.46
N TYR A 44 -6.65 9.12 0.83
CA TYR A 44 -6.35 9.40 -0.57
C TYR A 44 -4.86 9.28 -0.91
N LYS A 45 -3.93 9.43 0.05
CA LYS A 45 -2.49 9.34 -0.23
C LYS A 45 -2.05 7.93 -0.64
N TYR A 46 -2.70 6.89 -0.12
CA TYR A 46 -2.31 5.51 -0.43
C TYR A 46 -2.83 5.02 -1.78
N ILE A 47 -3.67 5.78 -2.49
CA ILE A 47 -4.14 5.31 -3.79
C ILE A 47 -3.04 5.30 -4.84
N PHE A 48 -2.13 6.28 -4.81
CA PHE A 48 -0.97 6.29 -5.71
C PHE A 48 -0.07 5.08 -5.47
N LEU A 49 0.08 4.70 -4.19
CA LEU A 49 0.80 3.50 -3.79
C LEU A 49 0.09 2.21 -4.24
N LEU A 50 -1.22 2.13 -4.03
CA LEU A 50 -2.03 0.97 -4.43
C LEU A 50 -2.04 0.80 -5.96
N LEU A 51 -2.19 1.90 -6.70
CA LEU A 51 -2.18 1.90 -8.16
C LEU A 51 -0.81 1.54 -8.70
N SER A 52 0.27 2.16 -8.20
CA SER A 52 1.63 1.83 -8.64
C SER A 52 1.98 0.37 -8.37
N ALA A 53 1.65 -0.15 -7.18
CA ALA A 53 1.83 -1.57 -6.85
C ALA A 53 1.02 -2.45 -7.80
N THR A 54 -0.27 -2.16 -8.02
CA THR A 54 -1.14 -2.95 -8.91
C THR A 54 -0.61 -2.96 -10.34
N ILE A 55 -0.20 -1.80 -10.87
CA ILE A 55 0.36 -1.68 -12.23
C ILE A 55 1.64 -2.50 -12.35
N VAL A 56 2.58 -2.36 -11.41
CA VAL A 56 3.85 -3.10 -11.47
C VAL A 56 3.61 -4.60 -11.36
N THR A 57 2.72 -5.05 -10.47
CA THR A 57 2.39 -6.47 -10.34
C THR A 57 1.69 -7.01 -11.60
N TYR A 58 0.82 -6.22 -12.21
CA TYR A 58 0.13 -6.58 -13.45
C TYR A 58 1.10 -6.68 -14.64
N LEU A 59 1.99 -5.70 -14.79
CA LEU A 59 3.04 -5.71 -15.82
C LEU A 59 4.03 -6.87 -15.62
N ALA A 60 4.40 -7.16 -14.37
CA ALA A 60 5.22 -8.31 -14.03
C ALA A 60 4.54 -9.63 -14.42
N GLY A 61 3.23 -9.76 -14.15
CA GLY A 61 2.43 -10.91 -14.57
C GLY A 61 2.43 -11.13 -16.09
N ILE A 62 2.21 -10.06 -16.88
CA ILE A 62 2.27 -10.12 -18.35
C ILE A 62 3.68 -10.47 -18.84
N GLY A 63 4.72 -9.87 -18.22
CA GLY A 63 6.11 -10.17 -18.55
C GLY A 63 6.47 -11.63 -18.29
N MET A 64 5.99 -12.19 -17.19
CA MET A 64 6.18 -13.60 -16.85
C MET A 64 5.48 -14.55 -17.83
N ASP A 65 4.34 -14.16 -18.39
CA ASP A 65 3.60 -14.96 -19.36
C ASP A 65 4.31 -14.99 -20.72
N LYS A 66 4.90 -13.85 -21.14
CA LYS A 66 5.66 -13.73 -22.40
C LYS A 66 7.04 -14.40 -22.37
N CYS A 67 7.65 -14.56 -21.20
CA CYS A 67 8.96 -15.19 -21.08
C CYS A 67 8.87 -16.72 -21.17
N ARG A 68 9.64 -17.35 -22.08
CA ARG A 68 9.77 -18.82 -22.13
C ARG A 68 10.82 -19.38 -21.17
N SER A 69 11.82 -18.58 -20.79
CA SER A 69 12.91 -19.00 -19.90
C SER A 69 12.53 -18.89 -18.42
N GLN A 70 12.69 -19.98 -17.67
CA GLN A 70 12.45 -20.00 -16.22
C GLN A 70 13.33 -19.01 -15.44
N ARG A 71 14.53 -18.71 -15.94
CA ARG A 71 15.44 -17.76 -15.29
C ARG A 71 14.92 -16.31 -15.40
N GLN A 72 14.33 -15.96 -16.55
CA GLN A 72 13.70 -14.65 -16.75
C GLN A 72 12.45 -14.49 -15.90
N LYS A 73 11.60 -15.52 -15.80
CA LYS A 73 10.42 -15.51 -14.91
C LYS A 73 10.80 -15.26 -13.45
N LYS A 74 11.82 -15.96 -12.96
CA LYS A 74 12.36 -15.75 -11.61
C LYS A 74 12.89 -14.33 -11.41
N CYS A 75 13.62 -13.78 -12.39
CA CYS A 75 14.12 -12.40 -12.32
C CYS A 75 12.99 -11.37 -12.22
N ILE A 76 11.95 -11.50 -13.05
CA ILE A 76 10.78 -10.61 -13.02
C ILE A 76 10.04 -10.72 -11.69
N LEU A 77 9.86 -11.92 -11.17
CA LEU A 77 9.24 -12.15 -9.87
C LEU A 77 10.05 -11.50 -8.74
N THR A 78 11.37 -11.72 -8.70
CA THR A 78 12.25 -11.13 -7.69
C THR A 78 12.23 -9.61 -7.75
N ALA A 79 12.25 -9.01 -8.95
CA ALA A 79 12.15 -7.58 -9.13
C ALA A 79 10.80 -7.03 -8.62
N CYS A 80 9.69 -7.72 -8.90
CA CYS A 80 8.36 -7.35 -8.42
C CYS A 80 8.25 -7.41 -6.88
N ILE A 81 8.82 -8.45 -6.27
CA ILE A 81 8.87 -8.59 -4.81
C ILE A 81 9.74 -7.48 -4.21
N LEU A 82 10.93 -7.24 -4.75
CA LEU A 82 11.82 -6.18 -4.29
C LEU A 82 11.16 -4.81 -4.37
N PHE A 83 10.44 -4.51 -5.45
CA PHE A 83 9.69 -3.26 -5.59
C PHE A 83 8.59 -3.13 -4.53
N SER A 84 7.84 -4.20 -4.29
CA SER A 84 6.78 -4.22 -3.27
C SER A 84 7.34 -4.01 -1.86
N VAL A 85 8.46 -4.66 -1.54
CA VAL A 85 9.17 -4.51 -0.26
C VAL A 85 9.75 -3.10 -0.12
N TRP A 86 10.29 -2.55 -1.20
CA TRP A 86 10.86 -1.20 -1.21
C TRP A 86 9.80 -0.12 -0.95
N ILE A 87 8.63 -0.25 -1.57
CA ILE A 87 7.47 0.61 -1.29
C ILE A 87 7.07 0.52 0.19
N LEU A 88 6.97 -0.69 0.75
CA LEU A 88 6.66 -0.88 2.16
C LEU A 88 7.72 -0.25 3.06
N PHE A 89 9.00 -0.41 2.73
CA PHE A 89 10.09 0.19 3.47
C PHE A 89 9.98 1.72 3.49
N LEU A 90 9.80 2.35 2.33
CA LEU A 90 9.68 3.81 2.22
C LEU A 90 8.48 4.37 3.00
N PHE A 91 7.32 3.71 2.95
CA PHE A 91 6.11 4.26 3.54
C PHE A 91 5.95 3.90 5.02
N LYS A 92 6.45 2.75 5.46
CA LYS A 92 6.25 2.25 6.84
C LYS A 92 7.48 2.36 7.71
N TYR A 93 8.67 2.11 7.16
CA TYR A 93 9.90 1.93 7.94
C TYR A 93 10.89 3.09 7.78
N PHE A 94 10.74 3.93 6.76
CA PHE A 94 11.65 5.04 6.50
C PHE A 94 11.74 6.03 7.67
N ASN A 95 10.59 6.41 8.23
CA ASN A 95 10.57 7.31 9.39
C ASN A 95 11.29 6.71 10.61
N MET A 96 11.05 5.42 10.90
CA MET A 96 11.74 4.71 11.98
C MET A 96 13.25 4.57 11.73
N PHE A 97 13.65 4.33 10.48
CA PHE A 97 15.05 4.24 10.07
C PHE A 97 15.76 5.60 10.22
N MET A 98 15.11 6.68 9.80
CA MET A 98 15.63 8.04 9.97
C MET A 98 15.74 8.42 11.45
N ASP A 99 14.76 8.06 12.28
CA ASP A 99 14.82 8.26 13.73
C ASP A 99 16.00 7.52 14.36
N THR A 100 16.23 6.27 13.94
CA THR A 100 17.36 5.46 14.42
C THR A 100 18.70 6.03 13.94
N ALA A 101 18.78 6.49 12.69
CA ALA A 101 19.98 7.09 12.12
C ALA A 101 20.35 8.42 12.80
N VAL A 102 19.36 9.25 13.12
CA VAL A 102 19.56 10.49 13.89
C VAL A 102 20.00 10.17 15.33
N ALA A 103 19.41 9.16 15.98
CA ALA A 103 19.82 8.74 17.32
C ALA A 103 21.27 8.23 17.37
N LEU A 104 21.69 7.43 16.38
CA LEU A 104 23.07 6.95 16.25
C LEU A 104 24.04 8.08 15.88
N GLY A 105 23.63 9.00 15.00
CA GLY A 105 24.42 10.18 14.62
C GLY A 105 24.62 11.14 15.80
N GLY A 106 23.61 11.30 16.65
CA GLY A 106 23.69 12.08 17.89
C GLY A 106 24.69 11.50 18.89
N LEU A 107 24.79 10.17 19.00
CA LEU A 107 25.82 9.50 19.80
C LEU A 107 27.23 9.69 19.21
N ALA A 108 27.35 9.88 17.89
CA ALA A 108 28.61 10.17 17.20
C ALA A 108 28.95 11.68 17.14
N GLY A 109 28.17 12.55 17.79
CA GLY A 109 28.39 14.01 17.81
C GLY A 109 28.02 14.74 16.51
N ILE A 110 27.39 14.05 15.55
CA ILE A 110 26.95 14.62 14.28
C ILE A 110 25.49 15.05 14.43
N SER A 111 25.22 16.35 14.45
CA SER A 111 23.85 16.89 14.45
C SER A 111 23.22 16.71 13.07
N ILE A 112 22.70 15.52 12.79
CA ILE A 112 21.90 15.25 11.60
C ILE A 112 20.56 15.98 11.78
N LYS A 113 20.42 17.14 11.13
CA LYS A 113 19.13 17.84 11.05
C LYS A 113 18.14 16.89 10.38
N LYS A 114 17.09 16.52 11.11
CA LYS A 114 16.02 15.67 10.61
C LYS A 114 15.43 16.36 9.37
N ALA A 115 15.78 15.86 8.18
CA ALA A 115 15.05 16.21 6.98
C ALA A 115 13.67 15.58 7.16
N GLY A 116 12.75 16.35 7.75
CA GLY A 116 11.37 15.99 7.93
C GLY A 116 10.71 15.91 6.56
N LEU A 117 10.96 14.82 5.84
CA LEU A 117 9.95 14.28 4.97
C LEU A 117 8.85 13.83 5.92
N ASP A 118 7.95 14.77 6.24
CA ASP A 118 6.68 14.60 6.93
C ASP A 118 5.75 13.76 6.03
N LEU A 119 6.25 12.60 5.59
CA LEU A 119 5.51 11.56 4.93
C LEU A 119 4.66 10.91 6.03
N LEU A 120 3.57 11.63 6.35
CA LEU A 120 2.31 11.18 6.95
C LEU A 120 2.19 9.64 6.89
N LEU A 121 2.00 8.85 7.94
CA LEU A 121 1.83 9.01 9.38
C LEU A 121 2.01 7.56 9.96
N PRO A 122 2.23 7.42 11.27
CA PRO A 122 2.31 6.17 11.99
C PRO A 122 0.94 5.49 12.00
N VAL A 123 0.71 4.56 11.08
CA VAL A 123 -0.46 3.70 11.12
C VAL A 123 0.02 2.27 11.38
N GLY A 124 0.05 1.88 12.66
CA GLY A 124 -0.13 0.46 12.96
C GLY A 124 0.56 -0.11 14.19
N ILE A 125 1.59 0.50 14.78
CA ILE A 125 2.29 -0.13 15.91
C ILE A 125 2.08 0.64 17.22
N SER A 126 2.23 1.96 17.21
CA SER A 126 2.07 2.79 18.41
C SER A 126 0.62 2.87 18.92
N PHE A 127 -0.40 2.83 18.04
CA PHE A 127 -1.80 2.90 18.47
C PHE A 127 -2.30 1.61 19.15
N TYR A 128 -1.78 0.43 18.77
CA TYR A 128 -2.13 -0.83 19.42
C TYR A 128 -1.41 -1.01 20.76
N ILE A 129 -0.16 -0.55 20.88
CA ILE A 129 0.61 -0.69 22.11
C ILE A 129 0.15 0.30 23.19
N LEU A 130 -0.25 1.53 22.84
CA LEU A 130 -0.69 2.54 23.82
C LEU A 130 -2.13 2.34 24.33
N LYS A 131 -3.02 1.68 23.56
CA LYS A 131 -4.41 1.45 24.00
C LYS A 131 -4.56 0.29 24.99
N LEU A 132 -3.53 -0.53 25.17
CA LEU A 132 -3.47 -1.65 26.12
C LEU A 132 -2.98 -1.24 27.52
N ARG A 133 -2.75 0.07 27.75
CA ARG A 133 -2.35 0.61 29.05
C ARG A 133 -3.33 1.68 29.54
N THR A 134 -4.56 1.25 29.83
CA THR A 134 -5.47 1.89 30.79
C THR A 134 -6.12 0.79 31.59
#